data_AF-A0A7M2X8K4-F1
#
_entry.id   AF-A0A7M2X8K4-F1
#
_cell.length_a   1.000
_cell.length_b   1.000
_cell.length_c   1.000
_cell.angle_alpha   90.00
_cell.angle_beta   90.00
_cell.angle_gamma   90.00
#
_symmetry.space_group_name_H-M   'P 1'
#
loop_
_entity.id
_entity.type
_entity.pdbx_description
1 polymer ?
#
loop_
_entity_poly.entity_id
_entity_poly.type
_entity_poly.pdbx_seq_one_letter_code
_entity_poly.pdbx_strand_id
1 'polypeptide(L)'
;MRQAGEPSVEEILESIKKVIARDNKAEAQARLQPKPAPRPDVLELTDPAEEDEAEPAGGLIADAAAASMRESLAALSMLAQPGVAPQIVRSGETSLEGLVRELLKPMLAEWLDRNLPAMVEKMVAAEIARIAGKRG
;
A
#
# COMPACT_ATOMS: atom_id res chain seq x y z
N MET A 1 -56.85 10.07 -30.90
CA MET A 1 -55.99 8.88 -30.73
C MET A 1 -54.54 9.32 -30.58
N ARG A 2 -54.12 9.65 -29.35
CA ARG A 2 -52.73 9.90 -28.94
C ARG A 2 -52.66 9.75 -27.42
N GLN A 3 -51.83 8.82 -26.94
CA GLN A 3 -51.03 8.88 -25.71
C GLN A 3 -50.28 7.54 -25.62
N ALA A 4 -49.31 7.39 -26.52
CA ALA A 4 -48.19 6.48 -26.33
C ALA A 4 -47.09 7.32 -25.66
N GLY A 5 -46.46 6.80 -24.60
CA GLY A 5 -45.12 7.23 -24.26
C GLY A 5 -44.88 7.86 -22.89
N GLU A 6 -45.50 7.36 -21.82
CA GLU A 6 -44.84 7.47 -20.51
C GLU A 6 -44.14 6.14 -20.22
N PRO A 7 -42.80 6.09 -20.24
CA PRO A 7 -42.06 4.85 -19.96
C PRO A 7 -42.31 4.42 -18.52
N SER A 8 -42.57 3.13 -18.30
CA SER A 8 -42.75 2.60 -16.94
C SER A 8 -41.46 2.76 -16.14
N VAL A 9 -41.57 2.90 -14.82
CA VAL A 9 -40.41 3.04 -13.92
C VAL A 9 -39.40 1.90 -14.14
N GLU A 10 -39.89 0.69 -14.40
CA GLU A 10 -39.09 -0.49 -14.71
C GLU A 10 -38.34 -0.35 -16.03
N GLU A 11 -38.93 0.25 -17.06
CA GLU A 11 -38.29 0.52 -18.35
C GLU A 11 -37.21 1.60 -18.21
N ILE A 12 -37.44 2.61 -17.37
CA ILE A 12 -36.44 3.64 -17.04
C ILE A 12 -35.25 2.99 -16.32
N LEU A 13 -35.51 2.11 -15.34
CA LEU A 13 -34.46 1.40 -14.62
C LEU A 13 -33.69 0.42 -15.51
N GLU A 14 -34.38 -0.27 -16.42
CA GLU A 14 -33.75 -1.19 -17.37
C GLU A 14 -32.91 -0.44 -18.42
N SER A 15 -33.38 0.73 -18.88
CA SER A 15 -32.63 1.63 -19.75
C SER A 15 -31.35 2.15 -19.06
N ILE A 16 -31.45 2.62 -17.81
CA ILE A 16 -30.29 3.07 -17.04
C ILE A 16 -29.29 1.92 -16.81
N LYS A 17 -29.77 0.72 -16.45
CA LYS A 17 -28.92 -0.46 -16.29
C LYS A 17 -28.19 -0.84 -17.60
N LYS A 18 -28.87 -0.73 -18.74
CA LYS A 18 -28.30 -1.03 -20.06
C LYS A 18 -27.26 0.01 -20.48
N VAL A 19 -27.47 1.29 -20.17
CA VAL A 19 -26.49 2.37 -20.43
C VAL A 19 -25.24 2.17 -19.55
N ILE A 20 -25.41 1.92 -18.25
CA ILE A 20 -24.30 1.68 -17.33
C ILE A 20 -23.49 0.43 -17.73
N ALA A 21 -24.16 -0.65 -18.13
CA ALA A 21 -23.47 -1.86 -18.59
C ALA A 21 -22.71 -1.62 -19.91
N ARG A 22 -23.24 -0.77 -20.80
CA ARG A 22 -22.59 -0.39 -22.05
C ARG A 22 -21.36 0.49 -21.80
N ASP A 23 -21.47 1.46 -20.89
CA ASP A 23 -20.36 2.35 -20.52
C ASP A 23 -19.27 1.57 -19.78
N ASN A 24 -19.62 0.69 -18.84
CA ASN A 24 -18.64 -0.16 -18.16
C ASN A 24 -17.94 -1.13 -19.14
N LYS A 25 -18.67 -1.66 -20.14
CA LYS A 25 -18.07 -2.46 -21.22
C LYS A 25 -17.16 -1.63 -22.14
N ALA A 26 -17.53 -0.38 -22.43
CA ALA A 26 -16.73 0.53 -23.24
C ALA A 26 -15.47 0.99 -22.48
N GLU A 27 -15.57 1.26 -21.18
CA GLU A 27 -14.43 1.54 -20.29
C GLU A 27 -13.52 0.33 -20.14
N ALA A 28 -14.08 -0.87 -20.00
CA ALA A 28 -13.30 -2.11 -19.98
C ALA A 28 -12.56 -2.32 -21.32
N GLN A 29 -13.21 -2.06 -22.46
CA GLN A 29 -12.58 -2.15 -23.78
C GLN A 29 -11.56 -1.03 -24.04
N ALA A 30 -11.76 0.17 -23.51
CA ALA A 30 -10.79 1.27 -23.58
C ALA A 30 -9.55 1.01 -22.72
N ARG A 31 -9.70 0.30 -21.60
CA ARG A 31 -8.57 -0.20 -20.79
C ARG A 31 -7.81 -1.35 -21.45
N LEU A 32 -8.46 -2.13 -22.31
CA LEU A 32 -7.88 -3.26 -23.03
C LEU A 32 -7.24 -2.89 -24.38
N GLN A 33 -7.51 -1.69 -24.90
CA GLN A 33 -6.85 -1.18 -26.11
C GLN A 33 -5.64 -0.32 -25.73
N PRO A 34 -4.40 -0.79 -25.93
CA PRO A 34 -3.23 0.03 -25.71
C PRO A 34 -3.20 1.12 -26.79
N LYS A 35 -3.47 2.37 -26.39
CA LYS A 35 -3.16 3.55 -27.21
C LYS A 35 -1.64 3.53 -27.46
N PRO A 36 -1.14 3.59 -28.70
CA PRO A 36 0.29 3.63 -28.95
C PRO A 36 0.82 4.97 -28.44
N ALA A 37 1.35 4.98 -27.21
CA ALA A 37 2.24 6.02 -26.77
C ALA A 37 3.54 5.90 -27.60
N PRO A 38 4.18 7.00 -28.03
CA PRO A 38 5.56 6.94 -28.45
C PRO A 38 6.35 6.45 -27.23
N ARG A 39 6.73 5.17 -27.23
CA ARG A 39 7.56 4.60 -26.19
C ARG A 39 8.91 5.33 -26.30
N PRO A 40 9.43 6.00 -25.25
CA PRO A 40 10.87 6.12 -25.16
C PRO A 40 11.42 4.69 -25.21
N ASP A 41 12.56 4.46 -25.85
CA ASP A 41 13.20 3.15 -26.01
C ASP A 41 13.47 2.51 -24.62
N VAL A 42 12.43 1.89 -24.06
CA VAL A 42 12.52 1.02 -22.90
C VAL A 42 12.88 -0.32 -23.49
N LEU A 43 14.15 -0.69 -23.34
CA LEU A 43 14.69 -2.00 -23.70
C LEU A 43 13.88 -3.08 -22.94
N GLU A 44 12.86 -3.62 -23.60
CA GLU A 44 12.12 -4.79 -23.15
C GLU A 44 13.09 -5.99 -23.20
N LEU A 45 13.66 -6.36 -22.05
CA LEU A 45 14.57 -7.52 -21.85
C LEU A 45 13.86 -8.89 -22.06
N THR A 46 12.79 -8.93 -22.84
CA THR A 46 11.99 -10.13 -23.11
C THR A 46 12.36 -10.82 -24.42
N ASP A 47 13.19 -10.21 -25.25
CA ASP A 47 13.85 -10.96 -26.33
C ASP A 47 14.83 -11.94 -25.70
N PRO A 48 14.74 -13.26 -25.99
CA PRO A 48 15.82 -14.16 -25.65
C PRO A 48 17.04 -13.62 -26.37
N ALA A 49 18.02 -13.13 -25.60
CA ALA A 49 19.33 -12.81 -26.15
C ALA A 49 19.74 -14.01 -26.99
N GLU A 50 20.00 -13.79 -28.29
CA GLU A 50 20.77 -14.77 -29.05
C GLU A 50 22.00 -15.04 -28.18
N GLU A 51 22.12 -16.27 -27.69
CA GLU A 51 23.34 -16.75 -27.05
C GLU A 51 24.39 -16.76 -28.16
N ASP A 52 24.88 -15.57 -28.50
CA ASP A 52 26.23 -15.40 -28.99
C ASP A 52 27.05 -16.14 -27.95
N GLU A 53 27.77 -17.18 -28.38
CA GLU A 53 28.66 -17.94 -27.52
C GLU A 53 29.67 -16.95 -26.95
N ALA A 54 29.29 -16.31 -25.85
CA ALA A 54 30.14 -15.41 -25.12
C ALA A 54 31.22 -16.32 -24.56
N GLU A 55 32.35 -16.39 -25.28
CA GLU A 55 33.62 -16.74 -24.66
C GLU A 55 33.61 -16.05 -23.30
N PRO A 56 33.88 -16.77 -22.20
CA PRO A 56 33.73 -16.21 -20.86
C PRO A 56 34.57 -14.94 -20.83
N ALA A 57 33.91 -13.79 -20.92
CA ALA A 57 34.56 -12.51 -20.89
C ALA A 57 35.23 -12.50 -19.53
N GLY A 58 36.55 -12.74 -19.55
CA GLY A 58 37.34 -12.95 -18.35
C GLY A 58 36.96 -11.84 -17.39
N GLY A 59 36.49 -12.22 -16.20
CA GLY A 59 35.89 -11.29 -15.26
C GLY A 59 36.77 -10.04 -15.14
N LEU A 60 36.15 -8.87 -14.99
CA LEU A 60 36.86 -7.58 -14.89
C LEU A 60 37.86 -7.52 -13.70
N ILE A 61 37.88 -8.57 -12.88
CA ILE A 61 38.69 -8.77 -11.71
C ILE A 61 39.33 -10.15 -11.79
N ALA A 62 40.57 -10.26 -11.31
CA ALA A 62 41.25 -11.54 -11.22
C ALA A 62 40.46 -12.50 -10.30
N ASP A 63 40.39 -13.79 -10.65
CA ASP A 63 39.66 -14.80 -9.88
C ASP A 63 40.11 -14.87 -8.41
N ALA A 64 41.41 -14.69 -8.17
CA ALA A 64 41.97 -14.63 -6.82
C ALA A 64 41.42 -13.44 -6.01
N ALA A 65 41.24 -12.27 -6.65
CA ALA A 65 40.65 -11.10 -6.01
C ALA A 65 39.15 -11.32 -5.72
N ALA A 66 38.43 -11.93 -6.66
CA ALA A 66 37.02 -12.28 -6.47
C ALA A 66 36.83 -13.28 -5.31
N ALA A 67 37.70 -14.29 -5.21
CA ALA A 67 37.69 -15.26 -4.11
C ALA A 67 37.98 -14.58 -2.76
N SER A 68 38.97 -13.70 -2.70
CA SER A 68 39.31 -12.97 -1.47
C SER A 68 38.19 -12.04 -0.99
N MET A 69 37.47 -11.37 -1.92
CA MET A 69 36.29 -10.57 -1.58
C MET A 69 35.15 -11.41 -1.02
N ARG A 70 34.88 -12.57 -1.62
CA ARG A 70 33.84 -13.51 -1.13
C ARG A 70 34.17 -14.01 0.27
N GLU A 71 35.43 -14.36 0.53
CA GLU A 71 35.89 -14.78 1.85
C GLU A 71 35.74 -13.67 2.90
N SER A 72 36.16 -12.45 2.56
CA SER A 72 36.03 -11.29 3.45
C SER A 72 34.57 -10.97 3.76
N LEU A 73 33.69 -11.06 2.76
CA LEU A 73 32.26 -10.81 2.93
C LEU A 73 31.58 -11.93 3.72
N ALA A 74 32.02 -13.18 3.55
CA ALA A 74 31.58 -14.31 4.37
C ALA A 74 31.98 -14.12 5.85
N ALA A 75 33.22 -13.73 6.12
CA ALA A 75 33.69 -13.42 7.47
C ALA A 75 32.90 -12.26 8.13
N LEU A 76 32.61 -11.20 7.37
CA LEU A 76 31.78 -10.10 7.85
C LEU A 76 30.33 -10.53 8.12
N SER A 77 29.77 -11.39 7.27
CA SER A 77 28.42 -11.92 7.47
C SER A 77 28.30 -12.78 8.73
N MET A 78 29.33 -13.58 9.04
CA MET A 78 29.43 -14.38 10.26
C MET A 78 29.53 -13.50 11.52
N LEU A 79 30.26 -12.39 11.44
CA LEU A 79 30.36 -11.42 12.55
C LEU A 79 29.09 -10.59 12.74
N ALA A 80 28.40 -10.26 11.64
CA ALA A 80 27.16 -9.49 11.66
C ALA A 80 25.92 -10.33 11.99
N GLN A 81 26.06 -11.66 12.06
CA GLN A 81 24.98 -12.55 12.43
C GLN A 81 24.63 -12.34 13.91
N PRO A 82 23.39 -11.97 14.25
CA PRO A 82 22.99 -11.88 15.64
C PRO A 82 23.17 -13.26 16.28
N GLY A 83 24.02 -13.37 17.31
CA GLY A 83 24.32 -14.64 17.99
C GLY A 83 23.11 -15.30 18.67
N VAL A 84 21.94 -14.68 18.61
CA VAL A 84 20.68 -15.16 19.14
C VAL A 84 19.64 -15.00 18.03
N ALA A 85 19.02 -16.11 17.61
CA ALA A 85 17.86 -16.07 16.73
C ALA A 85 16.80 -15.13 17.34
N PRO A 86 16.16 -14.23 16.57
CA PRO A 86 15.18 -13.31 17.12
C PRO A 86 14.08 -14.13 17.79
N GLN A 87 14.10 -14.14 19.12
CA GLN A 87 13.03 -14.73 19.88
C GLN A 87 11.83 -13.83 19.64
N ILE A 88 10.85 -14.32 18.88
CA ILE A 88 9.54 -13.69 18.78
C ILE A 88 8.84 -13.94 20.12
N VAL A 89 9.38 -13.36 21.19
CA VAL A 89 8.65 -13.21 22.44
C VAL A 89 7.65 -12.10 22.18
N ARG A 90 6.39 -12.52 22.01
CA ARG A 90 5.18 -11.71 22.02
C ARG A 90 5.36 -10.35 21.33
N SER A 91 5.15 -10.31 20.02
CA SER A 91 5.07 -9.11 19.16
C SER A 91 5.18 -7.78 19.93
N GLY A 92 6.40 -7.29 20.19
CA GLY A 92 6.60 -5.95 20.77
C GLY A 92 7.69 -5.75 21.83
N GLU A 93 8.18 -6.78 22.52
CA GLU A 93 9.10 -6.54 23.66
C GLU A 93 10.58 -6.35 23.27
N THR A 94 10.97 -6.72 22.04
CA THR A 94 12.34 -6.50 21.51
C THR A 94 12.34 -6.08 20.04
N SER A 95 11.20 -5.61 19.53
CA SER A 95 11.08 -5.09 18.16
C SER A 95 11.19 -3.57 18.15
N LEU A 96 11.51 -3.01 16.97
CA LEU A 96 11.47 -1.57 16.71
C LEU A 96 10.15 -0.92 17.19
N GLU A 97 9.04 -1.66 17.14
CA GLU A 97 7.74 -1.21 17.65
C GLU A 97 7.79 -0.86 19.14
N GLY A 98 8.47 -1.66 19.95
CA GLY A 98 8.66 -1.39 21.38
C GLY A 98 9.39 -0.07 21.61
N LEU A 99 10.47 0.16 20.86
CA LEU A 99 11.25 1.40 20.95
C LEU A 99 10.42 2.62 20.48
N VAL A 100 9.70 2.50 19.36
CA VAL A 100 8.82 3.57 18.86
C VAL A 100 7.68 3.86 19.85
N ARG A 101 7.11 2.83 20.48
CA ARG A 101 6.06 2.98 21.49
C ARG A 101 6.56 3.74 22.71
N GLU A 102 7.74 3.41 23.22
CA GLU A 102 8.34 4.13 24.35
C GLU A 102 8.63 5.60 24.01
N LEU A 103 9.05 5.88 22.77
CA LEU A 103 9.25 7.27 22.30
C LEU A 103 7.94 8.04 22.10
N LEU A 104 6.88 7.39 21.60
CA LEU A 104 5.59 8.04 21.34
C LEU A 104 4.74 8.25 22.60
N LYS A 105 4.93 7.41 23.62
CA LYS A 105 4.17 7.46 24.87
C LYS A 105 4.16 8.84 25.55
N PRO A 106 5.30 9.54 25.76
CA PRO A 106 5.28 10.87 26.36
C PRO A 106 4.58 11.92 25.49
N MET A 107 4.75 11.86 24.16
CA MET A 107 4.13 12.82 23.23
C MET A 107 2.60 12.67 23.20
N LEU A 108 2.11 11.44 23.24
CA LEU A 108 0.68 11.15 23.29
C LEU A 108 0.08 11.55 24.64
N ALA A 109 0.81 11.37 25.75
CA ALA A 109 0.37 11.81 27.07
C ALA A 109 0.19 13.33 27.11
N GLU A 110 1.20 14.09 26.69
CA GLU A 110 1.11 15.56 26.65
C GLU A 110 -0.04 16.04 25.74
N TRP A 111 -0.20 15.38 24.58
CA TRP A 111 -1.30 15.71 23.68
C TRP A 111 -2.66 15.44 24.32
N LEU A 112 -2.83 14.32 25.02
CA LEU A 112 -4.07 14.00 25.71
C LEU A 112 -4.36 15.02 26.82
N ASP A 113 -3.37 15.37 27.64
CA ASP A 113 -3.55 16.37 28.70
C ASP A 113 -4.04 17.72 28.16
N ARG A 114 -3.56 18.12 26.98
CA ARG A 114 -3.91 19.40 26.35
C ARG A 114 -5.25 19.38 25.63
N ASN A 115 -5.65 18.26 25.01
CA ASN A 115 -6.79 18.22 24.09
C ASN A 115 -8.02 17.49 24.67
N LEU A 116 -7.82 16.56 25.60
CA LEU A 116 -8.89 15.74 26.16
C LEU A 116 -9.91 16.54 26.99
N PRO A 117 -9.52 17.54 27.82
CA PRO A 117 -10.50 18.29 28.61
C PRO A 117 -11.59 18.96 27.76
N ALA A 118 -11.19 19.67 26.70
CA ALA A 118 -12.11 20.36 25.80
C ALA A 118 -13.04 19.41 25.04
N MET A 119 -12.57 18.20 24.70
CA MET A 119 -13.40 17.18 24.07
C MET A 119 -14.45 16.63 25.03
N VAL A 120 -14.05 16.35 26.27
CA VAL A 120 -14.94 15.82 27.31
C VAL A 120 -16.00 16.87 27.68
N GLU A 121 -15.63 18.14 27.85
CA GLU A 121 -16.60 19.21 28.15
C GLU A 121 -17.69 19.32 27.09
N LYS A 122 -17.33 19.24 25.80
CA LYS A 122 -18.30 19.25 24.70
C LYS A 122 -19.24 18.05 24.76
N MET A 123 -18.71 16.84 25.01
CA MET A 123 -19.52 15.63 25.15
C MET A 123 -20.43 15.67 26.38
N VAL A 124 -19.93 16.16 27.52
CA VAL A 124 -20.70 16.30 28.76
C VAL A 124 -21.78 17.37 28.62
N ALA A 125 -21.47 18.52 28.00
CA ALA A 125 -22.46 19.56 27.73
C ALA A 125 -23.60 19.05 26.83
N ALA A 126 -23.26 18.29 25.79
CA ALA A 126 -24.25 17.62 24.94
C ALA A 126 -25.10 16.59 25.73
N GLU A 127 -24.47 15.82 26.62
CA GLU A 127 -25.15 14.82 27.45
C GLU A 127 -26.08 15.45 28.50
N ILE A 128 -25.66 16.55 29.13
CA ILE A 128 -26.50 17.32 30.07
C ILE A 128 -27.69 17.93 29.33
N ALA A 129 -27.47 18.55 28.17
CA ALA A 129 -28.54 19.12 27.35
C ALA A 129 -29.58 18.06 26.97
N ARG A 130 -29.12 16.86 26.60
CA ARG A 130 -29.99 15.71 26.28
C ARG A 130 -30.81 15.24 27.48
N ILE A 131 -30.22 15.14 28.67
CA ILE A 131 -30.92 14.72 29.90
C ILE A 131 -31.89 15.79 30.38
N ALA A 132 -31.48 17.06 30.35
CA ALA A 132 -32.30 18.20 30.76
C ALA A 132 -33.52 18.38 29.84
N GLY A 133 -33.34 18.28 28.52
CA GLY A 133 -34.44 18.36 27.55
C GLY A 133 -35.44 17.19 27.60
N LYS A 134 -35.08 16.07 28.25
CA LYS A 134 -35.99 14.92 28.42
C LYS A 134 -36.80 14.97 29.73
N ARG A 135 -36.47 15.88 30.66
CA ARG A 135 -37.22 16.10 31.92
C ARG A 135 -38.13 17.33 31.88
N GLY A 136 -38.18 18.06 30.77
CA GLY A 136 -39.12 19.15 30.52
C GLY A 136 -40.32 18.69 29.72
#